data_AF-A0AA51F5K9-F1
#
_entry.id   AF-A0AA51F5K9-F1
#
_cell.length_a   1.000
_cell.length_b   1.000
_cell.length_c   1.000
_cell.angle_alpha   90.00
_cell.angle_beta   90.00
_cell.angle_gamma   90.00
#
_symmetry.space_group_name_H-M   'P 1'
#
loop_
_entity.id
_entity.type
_entity.pdbx_description
1 polymer ?
#
loop_
_entity_poly.entity_id
_entity_poly.type
_entity_poly.pdbx_seq_one_letter_code
_entity_poly.pdbx_strand_id
1 'polypeptide(L)'
;ENDVAAVDINMGCPKEFSIKGGMGVALMQNLDKACCILKSLVENLSIPVTCKIRILDTKEKTLEVVQKLAQTGIKAIAIHGRTRDERPQHPVHHDIIKYVADNISIPV
;
A
#
# COMPACT_ATOMS: atom_id res chain seq x y z
N GLU A 1 -4.93 -12.42 -15.93
CA GLU A 1 -4.19 -11.39 -16.69
C GLU A 1 -4.71 -11.15 -18.10
N ASN A 2 -5.49 -12.08 -18.69
CA ASN A 2 -5.96 -11.95 -20.08
C ASN A 2 -7.02 -10.85 -20.31
N ASP A 3 -7.69 -10.39 -19.26
CA ASP A 3 -8.83 -9.45 -19.36
C ASP A 3 -8.61 -8.13 -18.60
N VAL A 4 -7.48 -7.99 -17.90
CA VAL A 4 -7.17 -6.81 -17.07
C VAL A 4 -5.75 -6.34 -17.33
N ALA A 5 -5.54 -5.02 -17.33
CA ALA A 5 -4.24 -4.43 -17.59
C ALA A 5 -3.27 -4.51 -16.39
N ALA A 6 -3.80 -4.67 -15.17
CA ALA A 6 -3.01 -4.72 -13.94
C ALA A 6 -3.80 -5.37 -12.80
N VAL A 7 -3.09 -5.74 -11.73
CA VAL A 7 -3.66 -6.19 -10.45
C VAL A 7 -3.22 -5.24 -9.33
N ASP A 8 -4.13 -4.86 -8.44
CA ASP A 8 -3.85 -4.04 -7.26
C ASP A 8 -4.18 -4.80 -5.97
N ILE A 9 -3.27 -4.79 -4.99
CA ILE A 9 -3.55 -5.34 -3.66
C ILE A 9 -4.05 -4.24 -2.71
N ASN A 10 -5.25 -4.45 -2.16
CA ASN A 10 -5.80 -3.58 -1.14
C ASN A 10 -5.13 -3.83 0.21
N MET A 11 -4.40 -2.83 0.70
CA MET A 11 -3.80 -2.80 2.04
C MET A 11 -4.28 -1.58 2.85
N GLY A 12 -5.43 -1.00 2.48
CA GLY A 12 -5.93 0.27 3.04
C GLY A 12 -7.36 0.22 3.60
N CYS A 13 -8.12 -0.86 3.41
CA CYS A 13 -9.49 -0.97 3.92
C CYS A 13 -9.52 -1.08 5.45
N PRO A 14 -10.17 -0.16 6.18
CA PRO A 14 -10.27 -0.22 7.65
C PRO A 14 -11.57 -0.90 8.14
N LYS A 15 -12.41 -1.43 7.24
CA LYS A 15 -13.68 -2.06 7.64
C LYS A 15 -13.42 -3.32 8.45
N GLU A 16 -14.24 -3.53 9.48
CA GLU A 16 -14.07 -4.60 10.46
C GLU A 16 -13.98 -6.01 9.82
N PHE A 17 -14.79 -6.31 8.80
CA PHE A 17 -14.73 -7.59 8.10
C PHE A 17 -13.36 -7.84 7.43
N SER A 18 -12.74 -6.78 6.88
CA SER A 18 -11.43 -6.85 6.24
C SER A 18 -10.36 -7.14 7.28
N ILE A 19 -10.43 -6.43 8.42
CA ILE A 19 -9.48 -6.58 9.52
C ILE A 19 -9.57 -7.99 10.13
N LYS A 20 -10.78 -8.47 10.43
CA LYS A 20 -11.00 -9.83 10.96
C LYS A 20 -10.50 -10.92 10.00
N GLY A 21 -10.60 -10.69 8.69
CA GLY A 21 -10.05 -11.58 7.67
C GLY A 21 -8.53 -11.44 7.44
N GLY A 22 -7.84 -10.54 8.15
CA GLY A 22 -6.40 -10.30 7.94
C GLY A 22 -6.08 -9.65 6.59
N MET A 23 -7.02 -8.89 6.02
CA MET A 23 -6.94 -8.19 4.74
C MET A 23 -6.96 -6.67 4.94
N GLY A 24 -6.68 -5.91 3.88
CA GLY A 24 -6.74 -4.45 3.94
C GLY A 24 -5.70 -3.91 4.92
N VAL A 25 -6.09 -2.98 5.80
CA VAL A 25 -5.13 -2.35 6.73
C VAL A 25 -4.48 -3.33 7.71
N ALA A 26 -5.06 -4.52 7.93
CA ALA A 26 -4.44 -5.55 8.75
C ALA A 26 -3.12 -6.07 8.14
N LEU A 27 -2.97 -6.03 6.81
CA LEU A 27 -1.69 -6.37 6.16
C LEU A 27 -0.57 -5.38 6.51
N MET A 28 -0.91 -4.12 6.81
CA MET A 28 0.07 -3.11 7.24
C MET A 28 0.64 -3.39 8.65
N GLN A 29 -0.02 -4.25 9.43
CA GLN A 29 0.49 -4.71 10.74
C GLN A 29 1.38 -5.95 10.61
N ASN A 30 1.36 -6.64 9.46
CA ASN A 30 2.19 -7.80 9.17
C ASN A 30 2.81 -7.65 7.78
N LEU A 31 3.86 -6.81 7.71
CA LEU A 31 4.52 -6.48 6.46
C LEU A 31 5.20 -7.69 5.80
N ASP A 32 5.68 -8.66 6.57
CA ASP A 32 6.29 -9.87 6.00
C ASP A 32 5.27 -10.65 5.16
N LYS A 33 4.04 -10.78 5.67
CA LYS A 33 2.94 -11.39 4.92
C LYS A 33 2.58 -10.56 3.69
N ALA A 34 2.49 -9.23 3.82
CA ALA A 34 2.20 -8.34 2.69
C ALA A 34 3.25 -8.46 1.58
N CYS A 35 4.54 -8.43 1.94
CA CYS A 35 5.65 -8.60 1.02
C CYS A 35 5.66 -9.98 0.37
N CYS A 36 5.34 -11.05 1.12
CA CYS A 36 5.22 -12.40 0.58
C CYS A 36 4.11 -12.48 -0.49
N ILE A 37 2.93 -11.93 -0.21
CA ILE A 37 1.82 -11.86 -1.18
C ILE A 37 2.25 -11.09 -2.44
N LEU A 38 2.85 -9.91 -2.27
CA LEU A 38 3.27 -9.09 -3.39
C LEU A 38 4.34 -9.75 -4.26
N LYS A 39 5.36 -10.37 -3.65
CA LYS A 39 6.38 -11.11 -4.39
C LYS A 39 5.77 -12.26 -5.18
N SER A 40 4.88 -13.04 -4.54
CA SER A 40 4.17 -14.12 -5.20
C SER A 40 3.35 -13.62 -6.40
N LEU A 41 2.63 -12.50 -6.27
CA LEU A 41 1.89 -11.90 -7.39
C LEU A 41 2.82 -11.41 -8.50
N VAL A 42 3.91 -10.71 -8.16
CA VAL A 42 4.87 -10.16 -9.14
C VAL A 42 5.59 -11.27 -9.90
N GLU A 43 5.93 -12.38 -9.24
CA GLU A 43 6.62 -13.52 -9.85
C GLU A 43 5.73 -14.34 -10.77
N ASN A 44 4.41 -14.36 -10.54
CA ASN A 44 3.48 -15.26 -11.23
C ASN A 44 2.53 -14.57 -12.21
N LEU A 45 2.56 -13.24 -12.32
CA LEU A 45 1.75 -12.47 -13.27
C LEU A 45 2.64 -11.77 -14.30
N SER A 46 2.23 -11.80 -15.56
CA SER A 46 2.90 -11.09 -16.65
C SER A 46 2.50 -9.61 -16.73
N ILE A 47 1.40 -9.23 -16.10
CA ILE A 47 0.90 -7.85 -16.00
C ILE A 47 1.41 -7.13 -14.74
N PRO A 48 1.46 -5.78 -14.74
CA PRO A 48 1.84 -4.99 -13.57
C PRO A 48 1.04 -5.32 -12.30
N VAL A 49 1.76 -5.48 -11.20
CA VAL A 49 1.19 -5.51 -9.85
C VAL A 49 1.43 -4.18 -9.16
N THR A 50 0.39 -3.65 -8.54
CA THR A 50 0.38 -2.40 -7.79
C THR A 50 -0.20 -2.64 -6.40
N CYS A 51 -0.07 -1.66 -5.51
CA CYS A 51 -0.73 -1.76 -4.22
C CYS A 51 -1.28 -0.43 -3.74
N LYS A 52 -2.29 -0.48 -2.87
CA LYS A 52 -2.87 0.69 -2.24
C LYS A 52 -2.82 0.62 -0.73
N ILE A 53 -2.22 1.63 -0.10
CA ILE A 53 -2.06 1.72 1.36
C ILE A 53 -2.76 2.95 1.96
N ARG A 54 -2.66 3.06 3.29
CA ARG A 54 -2.88 4.28 4.07
C ARG A 54 -1.55 4.73 4.69
N ILE A 55 -1.42 6.02 4.99
CA ILE A 55 -0.29 6.53 5.77
C ILE A 55 -0.28 5.97 7.20
N LEU A 56 0.89 6.01 7.83
CA LEU A 56 1.09 5.72 9.25
C LEU A 56 1.26 7.03 10.04
N ASP A 57 1.47 6.91 11.35
CA ASP A 57 1.54 8.06 12.28
C ASP A 57 2.59 9.11 11.91
N THR A 58 3.66 8.71 11.20
CA THR A 58 4.72 9.62 10.76
C THR A 58 5.09 9.39 9.31
N LYS A 59 5.66 10.42 8.68
CA LYS A 59 6.15 10.37 7.30
C LYS A 59 7.32 9.38 7.15
N GLU A 60 8.17 9.23 8.16
CA GLU A 60 9.31 8.30 8.18
C GLU A 60 8.81 6.85 8.23
N LYS A 61 7.85 6.54 9.12
CA LYS A 61 7.24 5.21 9.18
C LYS A 61 6.54 4.87 7.87
N THR A 62 5.81 5.83 7.29
CA THR A 62 5.16 5.63 6.00
C THR A 62 6.18 5.34 4.90
N LEU A 63 7.26 6.12 4.83
CA LEU A 63 8.34 5.91 3.87
C LEU A 63 9.01 4.55 4.03
N GLU A 64 9.33 4.13 5.27
CA GLU A 64 9.96 2.83 5.53
C GLU A 64 9.09 1.67 5.00
N VAL A 65 7.79 1.72 5.24
CA VAL A 65 6.86 0.72 4.71
C VAL A 65 6.82 0.75 3.19
N VAL A 66 6.71 1.92 2.59
CA VAL A 66 6.66 2.06 1.13
C VAL A 66 7.95 1.55 0.48
N GLN A 67 9.11 1.80 1.08
CA GLN A 67 10.40 1.27 0.61
C GLN A 67 10.41 -0.26 0.63
N LYS A 68 9.93 -0.89 1.71
CA LYS A 68 9.83 -2.36 1.82
C LYS A 68 8.89 -2.95 0.76
N LEU A 69 7.75 -2.31 0.52
CA LEU A 69 6.79 -2.74 -0.50
C LEU A 69 7.34 -2.53 -1.91
N ALA A 70 8.04 -1.44 -2.19
CA ALA A 70 8.66 -1.19 -3.49
C ALA A 70 9.71 -2.26 -3.85
N GLN A 71 10.45 -2.76 -2.86
CA GLN A 71 11.43 -3.84 -3.04
C GLN A 71 10.83 -5.18 -3.49
N THR A 72 9.49 -5.36 -3.42
CA THR A 72 8.84 -6.58 -3.93
C THR A 72 8.68 -6.58 -5.45
N GLY A 73 8.98 -5.48 -6.13
CA GLY A 73 8.86 -5.35 -7.58
C GLY A 73 7.52 -4.81 -8.09
N ILE A 74 6.65 -4.29 -7.21
CA ILE A 74 5.44 -3.58 -7.63
C ILE A 74 5.77 -2.40 -8.55
N LYS A 75 4.86 -2.08 -9.48
CA LYS A 75 5.08 -1.04 -10.50
C LYS A 75 4.61 0.35 -10.09
N ALA A 76 3.73 0.46 -9.11
CA ALA A 76 3.27 1.72 -8.53
C ALA A 76 2.62 1.47 -7.16
N ILE A 77 2.51 2.52 -6.35
CA ILE A 77 1.84 2.47 -5.05
C ILE A 77 0.90 3.66 -4.86
N ALA A 78 -0.39 3.39 -4.62
CA ALA A 78 -1.35 4.44 -4.30
C ALA A 78 -1.41 4.68 -2.77
N ILE A 79 -1.28 5.93 -2.34
CA ILE A 79 -1.31 6.29 -0.91
C ILE A 79 -2.56 7.09 -0.58
N HIS A 80 -3.40 6.55 0.30
CA HIS A 80 -4.40 7.36 0.97
C HIS A 80 -3.73 8.13 2.11
N GLY A 81 -3.62 9.46 1.97
CA GLY A 81 -3.09 10.39 2.99
C GLY A 81 -3.96 10.55 4.24
N ARG A 82 -4.59 9.48 4.72
CA ARG A 82 -5.24 9.39 6.02
C ARG A 82 -4.82 8.10 6.70
N THR A 83 -4.61 8.15 8.01
CA THR A 83 -4.36 6.96 8.83
C THR A 83 -5.60 6.06 8.86
N ARG A 84 -5.49 4.88 9.48
CA ARG A 84 -6.62 3.96 9.66
C ARG A 84 -7.82 4.62 10.35
N ASP A 85 -7.55 5.40 11.39
CA ASP A 85 -8.56 5.91 12.31
C ASP A 85 -9.17 7.24 11.83
N GLU A 86 -8.55 7.87 10.84
CA GLU A 86 -9.04 9.08 10.19
C GLU A 86 -10.19 8.81 9.19
N ARG A 87 -11.28 9.55 9.43
CA ARG A 87 -12.53 9.55 8.65
C ARG A 87 -12.55 10.64 7.57
N PRO A 88 -13.51 10.64 6.62
CA PRO A 88 -13.58 11.64 5.55
C PRO A 88 -13.57 13.11 5.99
N GLN A 89 -14.07 13.43 7.19
CA GLN A 89 -14.01 14.80 7.72
C GLN A 89 -12.60 15.26 8.13
N HIS A 90 -11.66 14.33 8.34
CA HIS A 90 -10.28 14.69 8.65
C HIS A 90 -9.58 15.09 7.34
N PRO A 91 -8.73 16.13 7.36
CA PRO A 91 -7.98 16.54 6.18
C PRO A 91 -7.07 15.42 5.67
N VAL A 92 -6.69 15.50 4.39
CA VAL A 92 -5.68 14.61 3.80
C VAL A 92 -4.29 15.20 4.07
N HIS A 93 -3.37 14.39 4.55
CA HIS A 93 -1.96 14.74 4.76
C HIS A 93 -1.18 14.68 3.45
N HIS A 94 -1.31 15.72 2.63
CA HIS A 94 -0.62 15.83 1.35
C HIS A 94 0.90 15.96 1.49
N ASP A 95 1.37 16.54 2.59
CA ASP A 95 2.78 16.66 2.96
C ASP A 95 3.45 15.29 3.13
N ILE A 96 2.76 14.32 3.73
CA ILE A 96 3.27 12.95 3.88
C ILE A 96 3.34 12.25 2.52
N ILE A 97 2.31 12.40 1.67
CA ILE A 97 2.31 11.83 0.31
C ILE A 97 3.48 12.41 -0.48
N LYS A 98 3.66 13.73 -0.46
CA LYS A 98 4.76 14.42 -1.13
C LYS A 98 6.12 13.93 -0.62
N TYR A 99 6.29 13.83 0.69
CA TYR A 99 7.52 13.34 1.29
C TYR A 99 7.88 11.94 0.80
N VAL A 100 6.90 11.03 0.72
CA VAL A 100 7.14 9.68 0.20
C VAL A 100 7.48 9.70 -1.29
N ALA A 101 6.72 10.44 -2.10
CA ALA A 101 6.95 10.55 -3.54
C ALA A 101 8.34 11.11 -3.88
N ASP A 102 8.83 12.08 -3.09
CA ASP A 102 10.17 12.67 -3.26
C ASP A 102 11.31 11.68 -2.89
N ASN A 103 11.02 10.55 -2.21
CA ASN A 103 12.01 9.61 -1.67
C ASN A 103 11.87 8.16 -2.20
N ILE A 104 11.04 7.94 -3.21
CA ILE A 104 10.75 6.63 -3.80
C ILE A 104 10.92 6.69 -5.32
N SER A 105 11.50 5.64 -5.91
CA SER A 105 11.79 5.58 -7.35
C SER A 105 10.61 5.14 -8.21
N ILE A 106 9.64 4.42 -7.63
CA ILE A 106 8.43 3.98 -8.35
C ILE A 106 7.35 5.08 -8.28
N PRO A 107 6.41 5.14 -9.25
CA PRO A 107 5.27 6.04 -9.18
C PRO A 107 4.46 5.89 -7.86
N VAL A 108 4.14 7.03 -7.26
CA VAL A 108 3.31 7.19 -6.05
C VAL A 108 2.06 8.00 -6.39
#